data_AF-A0A2D6IX98-F1
#
_entry.id   AF-A0A2D6IX98-F1
#
_cell.length_a   1.000
_cell.length_b   1.000
_cell.length_c   1.000
_cell.angle_alpha   90.00
_cell.angle_beta   90.00
_cell.angle_gamma   90.00
#
_symmetry.space_group_name_H-M   'P 1'
#
loop_
_entity.id
_entity.type
_entity.pdbx_description
1 polymer ?
#
loop_
_entity_poly.entity_id
_entity_poly.type
_entity_poly.pdbx_seq_one_letter_code
_entity_poly.pdbx_strand_id
1 'polypeptide(L)' 'MRDHYDFSKGTQGKQSDRYKEGTNMVLLDPDVAKEFPDDSSVNEALREFLREKKNSPDKPA' A
#
# COMPACT_ATOMS: atom_id res chain seq x y z
N MET A 1 21.00 -16.03 -3.54
CA MET A 1 19.59 -16.05 -3.09
C MET A 1 19.52 -16.96 -1.87
N ARG A 2 18.60 -16.72 -0.92
CA ARG A 2 18.48 -17.56 0.27
C ARG A 2 17.70 -18.84 -0.08
N ASP A 3 18.13 -19.99 0.43
CA ASP A 3 17.65 -21.32 0.03
C ASP A 3 16.17 -21.59 0.35
N HIS A 4 15.57 -20.80 1.25
CA HIS A 4 14.18 -20.98 1.69
C HIS A 4 13.14 -20.28 0.81
N TYR A 5 13.54 -19.57 -0.24
CA TYR A 5 12.59 -18.93 -1.16
C TYR A 5 12.39 -19.79 -2.41
N ASP A 6 11.19 -20.36 -2.55
CA ASP A 6 10.76 -21.01 -3.79
C ASP A 6 10.17 -19.97 -4.75
N PHE A 7 10.99 -19.51 -5.69
CA PHE A 7 10.56 -18.61 -6.77
C PHE A 7 10.07 -19.34 -8.03
N SER A 8 9.91 -20.67 -8.01
CA SER A 8 9.48 -21.46 -9.18
C SER A 8 8.11 -21.05 -9.73
N LYS A 9 7.26 -20.45 -8.88
CA LYS A 9 5.94 -19.93 -9.24
C LYS A 9 5.92 -18.42 -9.54
N GLY A 10 7.08 -17.76 -9.48
CA GLY A 10 7.18 -16.33 -9.73
C GLY A 10 7.18 -16.00 -11.21
N THR A 11 6.21 -15.21 -11.68
CA THR A 11 6.22 -14.66 -13.04
C THR A 11 6.90 -13.29 -13.02
N GLN A 12 8.03 -13.16 -13.73
CA GLN A 12 8.69 -11.88 -13.93
C GLN A 12 7.72 -10.91 -14.64
N GLY A 13 7.52 -9.73 -14.07
CA GLY A 13 6.63 -8.72 -14.66
C GLY A 13 5.14 -8.89 -14.36
N LYS A 14 4.73 -9.72 -13.38
CA LYS A 14 3.31 -9.85 -13.00
C LYS A 14 2.62 -8.50 -12.70
N GLN A 15 3.37 -7.48 -12.29
CA GLN A 15 2.87 -6.12 -12.05
C GLN A 15 3.48 -5.04 -12.95
N SER A 16 4.28 -5.40 -13.97
CA SER A 16 4.89 -4.41 -14.86
C SER A 16 3.87 -3.69 -15.74
N ASP A 17 2.72 -4.31 -16.01
CA ASP A 17 1.67 -3.66 -16.80
C ASP A 17 0.93 -2.58 -15.99
N ARG A 18 0.65 -2.83 -14.69
CA ARG A 18 0.09 -1.80 -13.77
C ARG A 18 1.07 -0.65 -13.49
N TYR A 19 2.37 -0.91 -13.63
CA TYR A 19 3.40 0.13 -13.51
C TYR A 19 3.37 1.13 -14.68
N LYS A 20 3.01 0.68 -15.89
CA LYS A 20 2.91 1.55 -17.09
C LYS A 20 1.72 2.50 -17.07
N GLU A 21 0.72 2.22 -16.22
CA GLU A 21 -0.48 3.05 -16.06
C GLU A 21 -0.26 4.28 -15.14
N GLY A 22 0.97 4.53 -14.68
CA GLY A 22 1.28 5.73 -13.90
C GLY A 22 0.79 5.66 -12.45
N THR A 23 0.77 4.45 -11.86
CA THR A 23 0.39 4.28 -10.46
C THR A 23 1.52 4.72 -9.54
N ASN A 24 1.24 5.65 -8.61
CA ASN A 24 2.20 6.03 -7.57
C ASN A 24 2.34 4.87 -6.56
N MET A 25 3.51 4.24 -6.52
CA MET A 25 3.80 3.16 -5.57
C MET A 25 4.42 3.74 -4.31
N VAL A 26 3.80 3.47 -3.16
CA VAL A 26 4.30 3.87 -1.84
C VAL A 26 4.68 2.61 -1.08
N LEU A 27 5.93 2.56 -0.62
CA LEU A 27 6.38 1.50 0.28
C LEU A 27 5.92 1.84 1.70
N LEU A 28 5.24 0.88 2.34
CA LEU A 28 4.89 0.98 3.75
C LEU A 28 6.05 0.51 4.63
N ASP A 29 6.17 1.13 5.80
CA ASP A 29 7.10 0.66 6.82
C ASP A 29 6.70 -0.74 7.32
N PRO A 30 7.67 -1.57 7.77
CA PRO A 30 7.41 -2.98 8.10
C PRO A 30 6.44 -3.22 9.26
N ASP A 31 6.30 -2.25 10.17
CA ASP A 31 5.32 -2.26 11.25
C ASP A 31 3.93 -1.99 10.71
N VAL A 32 3.75 -0.96 9.89
CA VAL A 32 2.46 -0.65 9.24
C VAL A 32 2.02 -1.80 8.33
N ALA A 33 2.93 -2.37 7.55
CA ALA A 33 2.62 -3.49 6.66
C ALA A 33 2.19 -4.77 7.39
N LYS A 34 2.50 -4.93 8.69
CA LYS A 34 2.03 -6.08 9.48
C LYS A 34 0.59 -5.93 9.94
N GLU A 35 0.14 -4.69 10.13
CA GLU A 35 -1.21 -4.40 10.60
C GLU A 35 -2.26 -4.53 9.49
N PHE A 36 -1.85 -4.39 8.22
CA PHE A 36 -2.75 -4.44 7.08
C PHE A 36 -2.51 -5.68 6.19
N PRO A 37 -3.54 -6.51 5.94
CA PRO A 37 -3.40 -7.73 5.14
C PRO A 37 -3.26 -7.47 3.62
N ASP A 38 -3.74 -6.33 3.11
CA ASP A 38 -3.69 -5.99 1.69
C ASP A 38 -3.77 -4.46 1.42
N ASP A 39 -3.60 -4.07 0.16
CA ASP A 39 -3.68 -2.67 -0.28
C ASP A 39 -5.08 -2.05 -0.13
N SER A 40 -6.12 -2.87 -0.17
CA SER A 40 -7.51 -2.43 -0.07
C SER A 40 -7.81 -1.92 1.34
N SER A 41 -7.40 -2.67 2.36
CA SER A 41 -7.54 -2.29 3.77
C SER A 41 -6.76 -1.02 4.13
N VAL A 42 -5.54 -0.85 3.60
CA VAL A 42 -4.76 0.39 3.75
C VAL A 42 -5.50 1.58 3.15
N ASN A 43 -5.97 1.44 1.92
CA ASN A 43 -6.65 2.53 1.21
C ASN A 43 -7.98 2.91 1.86
N GLU A 44 -8.71 1.94 2.41
CA GLU A 44 -9.95 2.18 3.16
C GLU A 44 -9.69 3.02 4.41
N ALA A 45 -8.74 2.60 5.25
CA ALA A 45 -8.36 3.31 6.46
C ALA A 45 -7.89 4.75 6.16
N LEU A 46 -7.05 4.94 5.14
CA LEU A 46 -6.61 6.27 4.73
C LEU A 46 -7.76 7.15 4.23
N ARG A 47 -8.73 6.59 3.52
CA ARG A 47 -9.92 7.34 3.07
C ARG A 47 -10.80 7.75 4.24
N GLU A 48 -10.95 6.91 5.26
CA GLU A 48 -11.65 7.26 6.51
C GLU A 48 -10.95 8.42 7.21
N PHE A 49 -9.64 8.30 7.43
CA PHE A 49 -8.83 9.36 8.02
C PHE A 49 -8.97 10.70 7.27
N LEU A 50 -8.95 10.66 5.93
CA LEU A 50 -9.12 11.87 5.12
C LEU A 50 -10.54 12.46 5.22
N ARG A 51 -11.58 11.62 5.35
CA ARG A 51 -12.96 12.08 5.58
C ARG A 51 -13.07 12.77 6.93
N GLU A 52 -12.51 12.18 7.99
CA GLU A 52 -12.48 12.78 9.32
C GLU A 52 -11.73 14.10 9.32
N LYS A 53 -10.54 14.14 8.70
CA LYS A 53 -9.75 15.36 8.57
C LYS A 53 -10.50 16.47 7.84
N LYS A 54 -11.25 16.14 6.78
CA LYS A 54 -12.07 17.11 6.04
C LYS A 54 -13.24 17.65 6.87
N ASN A 55 -13.78 16.84 7.78
CA ASN A 55 -14.93 17.19 8.61
C ASN A 55 -14.54 17.89 9.92
N SER A 56 -13.25 17.84 10.30
CA SER A 56 -12.72 18.67 11.37
C SER A 56 -12.38 20.05 10.80
N PRO A 57 -12.95 21.16 11.31
CA PRO A 57 -12.49 22.48 10.92
C PRO A 57 -11.02 22.57 11.32
N ASP A 58 -10.15 22.87 10.35
CA ASP A 58 -8.73 23.16 10.56
C ASP A 58 -8.59 23.95 11.85
N LYS A 59 -8.01 23.34 12.89
CA LYS A 59 -7.62 24.07 14.09
C LYS A 59 -6.43 24.92 13.67
N PRO A 60 -6.55 26.26 13.60
CA PRO A 60 -5.39 27.08 13.33
C PRO A 60 -4.47 27.05 14.55
N ALA A 61 -3.18 27.27 14.26
CA ALA A 61 -2.02 27.26 15.15
C ALA A 61 -2.23 27.90 16.53
#